data_AF-A0A161RVN2-F1
#
_entry.id   AF-A0A161RVN2-F1
#
_cell.length_a   1.000
_cell.length_b   1.000
_cell.length_c   1.000
_cell.angle_alpha   90.00
_cell.angle_beta   90.00
_cell.angle_gamma   90.00
#
_symmetry.space_group_name_H-M   'P 1'
#
loop_
_entity.id
_entity.type
_entity.pdbx_description
1 polymer ?
#
loop_
_entity_poly.entity_id
_entity_poly.type
_entity_poly.pdbx_seq_one_letter_code
_entity_poly.pdbx_strand_id
1 'polypeptide(L)' 'MNSSLYKLVRKAKTDNHSLNKVIELFFPRIFSSLNQTNWQDREDLSQELKIKLLVLIRNYDLESVPCYFQMIENPTNDK' A
#
# COMPACT_ATOMS: atom_id res chain seq x y z
N MET A 1 -17.89 12.01 2.31
CA MET A 1 -16.97 12.33 1.18
C MET A 1 -15.94 11.22 1.06
N ASN A 2 -16.15 10.25 0.16
CA ASN A 2 -15.18 9.18 -0.09
C ASN A 2 -14.01 9.74 -0.90
N SER A 3 -12.95 10.17 -0.22
CA SER A 3 -11.66 10.35 -0.89
C SER A 3 -11.23 8.96 -1.39
N SER A 4 -11.24 8.76 -2.71
CA SER A 4 -10.71 7.53 -3.34
C SER A 4 -9.36 7.16 -2.72
N LEU A 5 -9.14 5.87 -2.46
CA LEU A 5 -7.88 5.34 -1.92
C LEU A 5 -6.68 5.90 -2.66
N TYR A 6 -6.78 6.07 -3.99
CA TYR A 6 -5.79 6.72 -4.83
C TYR A 6 -5.38 8.11 -4.33
N LYS A 7 -6.37 8.97 -4.03
CA LYS A 7 -6.11 10.33 -3.53
C LYS A 7 -5.47 10.30 -2.14
N LEU A 8 -5.87 9.33 -1.30
CA LEU A 8 -5.35 9.17 0.05
C LEU A 8 -3.88 8.70 0.01
N VAL A 9 -3.56 7.70 -0.81
CA VAL A 9 -2.18 7.21 -1.02
C VAL A 9 -1.30 8.30 -1.62
N ARG A 10 -1.82 9.09 -2.58
CA ARG A 10 -1.08 10.23 -3.15
C ARG A 10 -0.73 11.28 -2.08
N LYS A 11 -1.65 11.60 -1.17
CA LYS A 11 -1.40 12.53 -0.05
C LYS A 11 -0.45 11.95 1.00
N ALA A 12 -0.54 10.65 1.27
CA ALA A 12 0.28 9.94 2.24
C ALA A 12 1.80 9.99 1.95
N LYS A 13 2.21 10.35 0.73
CA LYS A 13 3.62 10.60 0.38
C LYS A 13 4.27 11.72 1.17
N THR A 14 3.50 12.73 1.58
CA THR A 14 4.02 13.89 2.31
C THR A 14 3.32 14.08 3.65
N ASP A 15 2.03 13.72 3.75
CA ASP A 15 1.21 13.89 4.95
C ASP A 15 1.16 12.64 5.84
N ASN A 16 1.59 12.79 7.09
CA ASN A 16 1.60 11.72 8.09
C ASN A 16 0.18 11.29 8.51
N HIS A 17 -0.80 12.21 8.51
CA HIS A 17 -2.17 11.84 8.84
C HIS A 17 -2.77 10.92 7.77
N SER A 18 -2.62 11.29 6.50
CA SER A 18 -3.05 10.46 5.38
C SER A 18 -2.33 9.12 5.38
N LEU A 19 -1.02 9.09 5.68
CA LEU A 19 -0.24 7.86 5.80
C LEU A 19 -0.79 6.91 6.85
N ASN A 20 -1.02 7.40 8.08
CA ASN A 20 -1.62 6.57 9.14
C ASN A 20 -2.98 6.00 8.72
N LYS A 21 -3.80 6.81 8.05
CA LYS A 21 -5.11 6.37 7.56
C LYS A 21 -5.00 5.27 6.51
N VAL A 22 -3.99 5.33 5.63
CA VAL A 22 -3.71 4.24 4.69
C VAL A 22 -3.28 2.98 5.44
N ILE A 23 -2.35 3.08 6.39
CA ILE A 23 -1.89 1.93 7.18
C ILE A 23 -3.06 1.26 7.92
N GLU A 24 -3.94 2.04 8.53
CA GLU A 24 -5.16 1.54 9.19
C GLU A 24 -6.09 0.79 8.23
N LEU A 25 -6.23 1.26 6.98
CA LEU A 25 -7.06 0.58 5.98
C LEU A 25 -6.49 -0.78 5.57
N PHE A 26 -5.18 -0.95 5.56
CA PHE A 26 -4.52 -2.22 5.23
C PHE A 26 -4.38 -3.16 6.43
N PHE A 27 -4.48 -2.63 7.66
CA PHE A 27 -4.27 -3.40 8.88
C PHE A 27 -5.14 -4.65 9.02
N PRO A 28 -6.44 -4.67 8.67
CA PRO A 28 -7.27 -5.88 8.74
C PRO A 28 -6.73 -7.04 7.89
N ARG A 29 -6.16 -6.73 6.71
CA ARG A 29 -5.58 -7.73 5.81
C ARG A 29 -4.25 -8.25 6.34
N ILE A 30 -3.42 -7.37 6.88
CA ILE A 30 -2.16 -7.75 7.55
C ILE A 30 -2.47 -8.66 8.73
N PHE A 31 -3.38 -8.26 9.62
CA PHE A 31 -3.76 -9.03 10.80
C PHE A 31 -4.31 -10.42 10.44
N SER A 32 -5.17 -10.51 9.42
CA SER A 32 -5.67 -11.80 8.94
C SER A 32 -4.54 -12.72 8.46
N SER A 33 -3.46 -12.17 7.90
CA SER A 33 -2.32 -12.94 7.40
C SER A 33 -1.39 -13.38 8.54
N LEU A 34 -1.22 -12.55 9.58
CA LEU A 34 -0.42 -12.88 10.77
C LEU A 34 -0.94 -14.11 11.55
N ASN A 35 -2.22 -14.43 11.41
CA ASN A 35 -2.79 -15.65 12.00
C ASN A 35 -2.17 -16.94 11.44
N GLN A 36 -1.50 -16.87 10.30
CA GLN A 36 -0.77 -17.97 9.66
C GLN A 36 0.67 -18.10 10.17
N THR A 37 1.06 -17.29 11.16
CA THR A 37 2.40 -17.28 11.76
C THR A 37 2.36 -17.72 13.22
N ASN A 38 3.48 -18.21 13.73
CA ASN A 38 3.67 -18.55 15.14
C ASN A 38 3.36 -17.34 16.02
N TRP A 39 2.64 -17.56 17.13
CA TRP A 39 2.15 -16.49 17.99
C TRP A 39 3.27 -15.59 18.53
N GLN A 40 4.43 -16.17 18.84
CA GLN A 40 5.61 -15.48 19.34
C GLN A 40 6.17 -14.45 18.34
N ASP A 41 6.02 -14.71 17.04
CA ASP A 41 6.59 -13.88 15.98
C ASP A 41 5.60 -12.82 15.47
N ARG A 42 4.32 -12.92 15.85
CA ARG A 42 3.24 -12.09 15.28
C ARG A 42 3.42 -10.60 15.55
N GLU A 43 3.87 -10.25 16.75
CA GLU A 43 4.02 -8.83 17.12
C GLU A 43 5.16 -8.19 16.33
N ASP A 44 6.32 -8.82 16.31
CA ASP A 44 7.50 -8.33 15.58
C ASP A 44 7.20 -8.25 14.07
N LEU A 45 6.63 -9.30 13.50
CA LEU A 45 6.23 -9.33 12.09
C LEU A 45 5.17 -8.27 11.77
N SER A 46 4.23 -8.00 12.67
CA SER A 46 3.24 -6.92 12.51
C SER A 46 3.92 -5.55 12.41
N GLN A 47 4.90 -5.29 13.26
CA GLN A 47 5.65 -4.04 13.23
C GLN A 47 6.50 -3.92 11.95
N GLU A 48 7.20 -4.98 11.58
CA GLU A 48 8.02 -4.99 10.36
C GLU A 48 7.16 -4.73 9.10
N LEU A 49 5.99 -5.38 9.01
CA LEU A 49 5.07 -5.18 7.89
C LEU A 49 4.52 -3.74 7.83
N LYS A 50 4.24 -3.12 8.98
CA LYS A 50 3.84 -1.70 9.03
C LYS A 50 4.96 -0.77 8.55
N ILE A 51 6.20 -1.02 8.95
CA ILE A 51 7.36 -0.25 8.50
C ILE A 51 7.56 -0.42 7.00
N LYS A 52 7.50 -1.65 6.48
CA LYS A 52 7.60 -1.93 5.04
C LYS A 52 6.50 -1.21 4.25
N LEU A 53 5.26 -1.23 4.75
CA LEU A 53 4.14 -0.53 4.12
C LEU A 53 4.37 0.99 4.08
N LEU A 54 4.88 1.57 5.17
CA LEU A 54 5.23 3.00 5.23
C LEU A 54 6.28 3.36 4.17
N VAL A 55 7.36 2.58 4.10
CA VAL A 55 8.44 2.78 3.12
C VAL A 55 7.91 2.66 1.69
N LEU A 56 7.07 1.65 1.43
CA LEU A 56 6.41 1.45 0.15
C LEU A 56 5.57 2.67 -0.23
N ILE A 57 4.67 3.14 0.63
CA ILE A 57 3.78 4.27 0.31
C ILE A 57 4.57 5.55 0.00
N ARG A 58 5.67 5.80 0.73
CA ARG A 58 6.52 6.98 0.51
C ARG A 58 7.28 6.92 -0.82
N ASN A 59 7.78 5.74 -1.17
CA ASN A 59 8.66 5.55 -2.32
C ASN A 59 7.94 5.07 -3.58
N TYR A 60 6.70 4.59 -3.48
CA TYR A 60 5.94 4.05 -4.60
C TYR A 60 5.70 5.14 -5.64
N ASP A 61 6.17 4.91 -6.86
CA ASP A 61 5.93 5.83 -7.96
C ASP A 61 4.57 5.55 -8.60
N LEU A 62 3.63 6.46 -8.39
CA LEU A 62 2.28 6.38 -8.94
C LEU A 62 2.23 6.76 -10.43
N GLU A 63 3.25 7.47 -10.92
CA GLU A 63 3.20 8.09 -12.25
C GLU A 63 3.88 7.21 -13.31
N SER A 64 4.76 6.28 -12.93
CA SER A 64 5.42 5.35 -13.87
C SER A 64 4.65 4.07 -14.15
N VAL A 65 3.66 3.71 -13.33
CA VAL A 65 2.87 2.50 -13.53
C VAL A 65 1.65 2.82 -14.38
N PRO A 66 1.55 2.30 -15.62
CA PRO A 66 0.37 2.53 -16.45
C PRO A 66 -0.87 1.96 -15.77
N CYS A 67 -1.93 2.77 -15.69
CA CYS A 67 -3.24 2.34 -15.22
C CYS A 67 -3.77 1.21 -16.12
N TYR A 68 -4.63 0.34 -15.58
CA TYR A 68 -5.30 -0.73 -16.33
C TYR A 68 -5.81 -0.30 -17.72
N PHE A 69 -6.43 0.88 -17.82
CA PHE A 69 -6.90 1.41 -19.11
C PHE A 69 -5.74 1.81 -20.04
N GLN A 70 -4.68 2.41 -19.51
CA GLN A 70 -3.48 2.75 -20.27
C GLN A 70 -2.73 1.50 -20.76
N MET A 71 -2.83 0.39 -20.02
CA MET A 71 -2.29 -0.91 -20.44
C MET A 71 -3.10 -1.51 -21.60
N ILE A 72 -4.43 -1.38 -21.60
CA ILE A 72 -5.29 -1.86 -22.69
C ILE A 72 -5.11 -1.00 -23.96
N GLU A 73 -4.93 0.31 -23.79
CA GLU A 73 -4.76 1.26 -24.90
C GLU A 73 -3.38 1.17 -25.57
N ASN A 74 -2.37 0.62 -24.88
CA ASN A 74 -1.04 0.36 -25.44
C ASN A 74 -0.74 -1.15 -25.50
N PRO A 75 -1.29 -1.90 -26.47
CA PRO A 75 -1.01 -3.33 -26.65
C PRO A 75 0.42 -3.66 -27.14
N THR A 76 1.35 -2.69 -27.15
CA THR A 76 2.66 -2.86 -27.80
C THR A 76 3.81 -2.30 -26.96
N ASN A 77 4.52 -3.20 -26.27
CA ASN A 77 5.98 -3.12 -26.13
C ASN A 77 6.61 -4.49 -25.77
N ASP A 78 6.02 -5.59 -26.25
CA ASP A 78 6.77 -6.84 -26.44
C ASP A 78 7.43 -6.78 -27.82
N LYS A 79 8.64 -6.23 -27.87
CA LYS A 79 9.63 -6.49 -28.93
C LYS A 79 10.94 -6.91 -28.29
#